data_AF-A0A8H7J9T2-F1
#
_entry.id   AF-A0A8H7J9T2-F1
#
_cell.length_a   1.000
_cell.length_b   1.000
_cell.length_c   1.000
_cell.angle_alpha   90.00
_cell.angle_beta   90.00
_cell.angle_gamma   90.00
#
_symmetry.space_group_name_H-M   'P 1'
#
loop_
_entity.id
_entity.type
_entity.pdbx_description
1 polymer ?
#
loop_
_entity_poly.entity_id
_entity_poly.type
_entity_poly.pdbx_seq_one_letter_code
_entity_poly.pdbx_strand_id
1 'polypeptide(L)'
;MADLPQAGNISGTRGPSEASSKTSTPSSPHVSSYSVWRTSAHLYLPLVTVFLLITLGTSLGINFLCIFLSAIPAYWLGSLLYPADRSEPTPEQAIRFTRKNDFYRAAVLVTYRWLFGRSFDLPILIADFFLSHGLGPLIGERPAGTKQRRSEFGVALLWMAGSGMLMQYAPSALSYWVTIADRTVWRAVYIALVDDVVGVLSRPNVKTWKGKVTLVLTQALTITFISWMLLSWMRDALLELAVDDELKASLASMGIQQDSMEEQGDIEDDGDRYLV
;
A
#
# COMPACT_ATOMS: atom_id res chain seq x y z
N MET A 1 -13.62 98.41 27.85
CA MET A 1 -14.42 97.18 27.99
C MET A 1 -13.42 96.04 28.08
N ALA A 2 -12.98 95.64 29.29
CA ALA A 2 -13.58 94.57 30.12
C ALA A 2 -13.60 93.23 29.32
N ASP A 3 -12.89 92.16 29.65
CA ASP A 3 -12.65 91.49 30.94
C ASP A 3 -11.36 90.63 30.99
N LEU A 4 -11.01 90.21 32.21
CA LEU A 4 -9.86 89.43 32.71
C LEU A 4 -10.00 87.88 32.49
N PRO A 5 -9.08 87.00 32.99
CA PRO A 5 -8.55 85.79 32.31
C PRO A 5 -9.05 84.45 32.90
N GLN A 6 -8.59 83.32 32.35
CA GLN A 6 -8.50 82.08 33.14
C GLN A 6 -7.38 81.11 32.73
N ALA A 7 -6.69 80.60 33.75
CA ALA A 7 -5.62 79.62 33.73
C ALA A 7 -6.14 78.18 33.69
N GLY A 8 -5.36 77.27 33.10
CA GLY A 8 -5.56 75.83 33.18
C GLY A 8 -4.22 75.12 33.22
N ASN A 9 -3.80 74.73 34.42
CA ASN A 9 -2.54 74.10 34.78
C ASN A 9 -2.79 72.58 34.87
N ILE A 10 -2.11 71.72 34.08
CA ILE A 10 -1.99 70.28 34.40
C ILE A 10 -0.58 69.79 34.06
N SER A 11 0.09 69.36 35.12
CA SER A 11 1.38 68.69 35.18
C SER A 11 1.27 67.17 34.96
N GLY A 12 2.33 66.56 34.42
CA GLY A 12 2.78 65.22 34.86
C GLY A 12 2.62 64.05 33.88
N THR A 13 3.77 63.49 33.42
CA THR A 13 4.15 62.06 33.22
C THR A 13 5.34 62.01 32.24
N ARG A 14 6.61 61.84 32.64
CA ARG A 14 7.35 60.68 33.20
C ARG A 14 7.58 59.50 32.22
N GLY A 15 8.49 59.68 31.24
CA GLY A 15 9.39 58.69 30.58
C GLY A 15 8.78 57.49 29.83
N PRO A 16 9.58 56.60 29.18
CA PRO A 16 11.04 56.58 29.00
C PRO A 16 11.57 56.22 27.58
N SER A 17 12.86 56.51 27.36
CA SER A 17 13.89 55.68 26.70
C SER A 17 13.55 54.95 25.37
N GLU A 18 13.84 55.60 24.24
CA GLU A 18 14.01 54.91 22.95
C GLU A 18 15.33 54.11 22.95
N ALA A 19 15.27 52.87 23.42
CA ALA A 19 16.27 51.87 23.11
C ALA A 19 16.05 51.41 21.66
N SER A 20 16.91 51.90 20.75
CA SER A 20 17.02 51.45 19.37
C SER A 20 17.30 49.93 19.34
N SER A 21 16.24 49.16 19.14
CA SER A 21 16.29 47.71 18.98
C SER A 21 16.75 47.39 17.57
N LYS A 22 17.98 46.86 17.47
CA LYS A 22 18.50 46.18 16.29
C LYS A 22 17.49 45.12 15.85
N THR A 23 16.78 45.39 14.76
CA THR A 23 15.94 44.41 14.07
C THR A 23 16.86 43.32 13.53
N SER A 24 16.93 42.18 14.21
CA SER A 24 17.52 40.97 13.68
C SER A 24 16.66 40.49 12.52
N THR A 25 17.23 40.53 11.33
CA THR A 25 16.64 39.93 10.13
C THR A 25 16.48 38.43 10.40
N PRO A 26 15.30 37.83 10.22
CA PRO A 26 15.13 36.40 10.41
C PRO A 26 15.97 35.67 9.36
N SER A 27 17.02 34.99 9.81
CA SER A 27 17.79 34.05 9.00
C SER A 27 16.82 33.06 8.38
N SER A 28 16.70 33.08 7.05
CA SER A 28 15.96 32.08 6.29
C SER A 28 16.40 30.69 6.76
N PRO A 29 15.48 29.77 7.12
CA PRO A 29 15.85 28.43 7.49
C PRO A 29 16.55 27.78 6.29
N HIS A 30 17.82 27.41 6.50
CA HIS A 30 18.61 26.66 5.53
C HIS A 30 17.87 25.35 5.23
N VAL A 31 17.17 25.27 4.09
CA VAL A 31 16.55 24.02 3.65
C VAL A 31 17.69 23.12 3.21
N SER A 32 18.08 22.18 4.05
CA SER A 32 19.03 21.14 3.69
C SER A 32 18.46 20.33 2.52
N SER A 33 19.06 20.50 1.33
CA SER A 33 18.69 19.75 0.14
C SER A 33 19.25 18.33 0.26
N TYR A 34 18.43 17.41 0.77
CA TYR A 34 18.75 15.99 0.78
C TYR A 34 18.44 15.35 -0.57
N SER A 35 19.29 14.44 -1.03
CA SER A 35 19.04 13.63 -2.23
C SER A 35 17.74 12.84 -2.10
N VAL A 36 16.94 12.79 -3.17
CA VAL A 36 15.61 12.16 -3.22
C VAL A 36 15.64 10.71 -2.73
N TRP A 37 16.61 9.92 -3.16
CA TRP A 37 16.69 8.50 -2.76
C TRP A 37 16.95 8.32 -1.26
N ARG A 38 17.75 9.21 -0.63
CA ARG A 38 18.00 9.20 0.82
C ARG A 38 16.71 9.52 1.59
N THR A 39 15.89 10.42 1.05
CA THR A 39 14.61 10.79 1.66
C THR A 39 13.51 9.74 1.51
N SER A 40 13.78 8.65 0.78
CA SER A 40 12.86 7.55 0.51
C SER A 40 13.43 6.18 0.88
N ALA A 41 14.57 6.12 1.59
CA ALA A 41 15.25 4.86 1.91
C ALA A 41 14.34 3.84 2.62
N HIS A 42 13.54 4.28 3.59
CA HIS A 42 12.61 3.43 4.33
C HIS A 42 11.48 2.83 3.48
N LEU A 43 11.16 3.42 2.32
CA LEU A 43 10.18 2.90 1.36
C LEU A 43 10.75 1.73 0.54
N TYR A 44 12.03 1.80 0.17
CA TYR A 44 12.67 0.78 -0.67
C TYR A 44 13.21 -0.40 0.14
N LEU A 45 13.63 -0.17 1.38
CA LEU A 45 14.26 -1.21 2.20
C LEU A 45 13.41 -2.47 2.42
N PRO A 46 12.09 -2.38 2.67
CA PRO A 46 11.23 -3.57 2.70
C PRO A 46 11.36 -4.43 1.43
N LEU A 47 11.41 -3.81 0.25
CA LEU A 47 11.53 -4.52 -1.03
C LEU A 47 12.90 -5.18 -1.18
N VAL A 48 13.96 -4.46 -0.81
CA VAL A 48 15.33 -5.01 -0.81
C VAL A 48 15.44 -6.19 0.15
N THR A 49 14.85 -6.08 1.35
CA THR A 49 14.85 -7.17 2.33
C THR A 49 14.12 -8.40 1.79
N VAL A 50 12.94 -8.24 1.17
CA VAL A 50 12.22 -9.35 0.54
C VAL A 50 13.07 -10.01 -0.55
N PHE A 51 13.69 -9.21 -1.43
CA PHE A 51 14.55 -9.72 -2.48
C PHE A 51 15.73 -10.53 -1.93
N LEU A 52 16.37 -10.04 -0.87
CA LEU A 52 17.44 -10.77 -0.18
C LEU A 52 16.94 -12.07 0.45
N LEU A 53 15.80 -12.05 1.14
CA LEU A 53 15.24 -13.26 1.75
C LEU A 53 14.96 -14.36 0.72
N ILE A 54 14.47 -13.99 -0.47
CA ILE A 54 14.20 -14.92 -1.58
C ILE A 54 15.51 -15.44 -2.18
N THR A 55 16.45 -14.55 -2.51
CA THR A 55 17.73 -14.94 -3.15
C THR A 55 18.60 -15.80 -2.24
N LEU A 56 18.53 -15.61 -0.93
CA LEU A 56 19.23 -16.45 0.04
C LEU A 56 18.53 -17.81 0.28
N GLY A 57 17.41 -18.09 -0.39
CA GLY A 57 16.70 -19.37 -0.27
C GLY A 57 16.09 -19.58 1.12
N THR A 58 15.76 -18.50 1.84
CA THR A 58 15.15 -18.61 3.16
C THR A 58 13.84 -19.38 3.03
N SER A 59 13.67 -20.47 3.77
CA SER A 59 12.38 -21.18 3.80
C SER A 59 11.34 -20.28 4.49
N LEU A 60 10.62 -19.52 3.67
CA LEU A 60 9.72 -18.48 4.13
C LEU A 60 8.44 -19.05 4.79
N GLY A 61 8.14 -20.34 4.58
CA GLY A 61 6.97 -21.02 5.17
C GLY A 61 7.10 -21.39 6.64
N ILE A 62 8.34 -21.58 7.15
CA ILE A 62 8.60 -22.03 8.54
C ILE A 62 9.09 -20.87 9.41
N ASN A 63 9.67 -19.83 8.80
CA ASN A 63 10.39 -18.77 9.51
C ASN A 63 9.66 -17.43 9.51
N PHE A 64 8.33 -17.44 9.68
CA PHE A 64 7.51 -16.21 9.73
C PHE A 64 8.05 -15.19 10.74
N LEU A 65 8.52 -15.67 11.89
CA LEU A 65 9.14 -14.83 12.91
C LEU A 65 10.44 -14.17 12.41
N CYS A 66 11.29 -14.90 11.68
CA CYS A 66 12.52 -14.33 11.12
C CYS A 66 12.23 -13.30 10.02
N ILE A 67 11.23 -13.56 9.18
CA ILE A 67 10.75 -12.59 8.17
C ILE A 67 10.26 -11.33 8.86
N PHE A 68 9.45 -11.47 9.91
CA PHE A 68 8.94 -10.34 10.68
C PHE A 68 10.08 -9.54 11.35
N LEU A 69 11.02 -10.24 11.99
CA LEU A 69 12.17 -9.64 12.66
C LEU A 69 13.18 -9.00 11.70
N SER A 70 13.19 -9.38 10.42
CA SER A 70 14.03 -8.74 9.40
C SER A 70 13.72 -7.25 9.18
N ALA A 71 12.58 -6.77 9.68
CA ALA A 71 12.27 -5.35 9.73
C ALA A 71 13.20 -4.55 10.64
N ILE A 72 13.78 -5.16 11.67
CA ILE A 72 14.70 -4.50 12.60
C ILE A 72 15.99 -4.05 11.87
N PRO A 73 16.73 -4.95 11.17
CA PRO A 73 17.89 -4.51 10.40
C PRO A 73 17.50 -3.60 9.23
N ALA A 74 16.32 -3.77 8.61
CA ALA A 74 15.82 -2.87 7.58
C ALA A 74 15.57 -1.44 8.12
N TYR A 75 14.99 -1.32 9.31
CA TYR A 75 14.84 -0.04 10.01
C TYR A 75 16.20 0.58 10.32
N TRP A 76 17.13 -0.21 10.87
CA TRP A 76 18.44 0.28 11.26
C TRP A 76 19.19 0.84 10.04
N LEU A 77 19.24 0.09 8.94
CA LEU A 77 19.87 0.52 7.70
C LEU A 77 19.20 1.77 7.11
N GLY A 78 17.87 1.86 7.16
CA GLY A 78 17.13 3.03 6.70
C GLY A 78 17.40 4.27 7.55
N SER A 79 17.53 4.09 8.86
CA SER A 79 17.77 5.17 9.80
C SER A 79 19.15 5.82 9.64
N LEU A 80 20.14 5.09 9.09
CA LEU A 80 21.45 5.63 8.73
C LEU A 80 21.39 6.57 7.51
N LEU A 81 20.45 6.31 6.60
CA LEU A 81 20.34 7.02 5.33
C LEU A 81 19.34 8.18 5.40
N TYR A 82 18.29 8.03 6.21
CA TYR A 82 17.17 8.96 6.30
C TYR A 82 17.51 10.18 7.17
N PRO A 83 17.23 11.41 6.70
CA PRO A 83 17.50 12.61 7.50
C PRO A 83 16.53 12.74 8.68
N ALA A 84 17.07 12.75 9.90
CA ALA A 84 16.28 12.86 11.13
C ALA A 84 15.61 14.23 11.29
N ASP A 85 16.22 15.31 10.77
CA ASP A 85 15.76 16.70 10.95
C ASP A 85 14.92 17.25 9.80
N ARG A 86 14.09 16.40 9.19
CA ARG A 86 13.18 16.84 8.14
C ARG A 86 12.08 17.74 8.71
N SER A 87 11.74 18.80 7.98
CA SER A 87 10.60 19.67 8.27
C SER A 87 9.26 18.93 8.10
N GLU A 88 8.21 19.48 8.72
CA GLU A 88 6.85 18.99 8.53
C GLU A 88 6.46 18.98 7.05
N PRO A 89 5.62 18.01 6.61
CA PRO A 89 5.25 17.88 5.22
C PRO A 89 4.54 19.15 4.72
N THR A 90 4.97 19.64 3.55
CA THR A 90 4.23 20.69 2.86
C THR A 90 2.86 20.17 2.42
N PRO A 91 1.87 21.04 2.15
CA PRO A 91 0.53 20.61 1.71
C PRO A 91 0.54 19.68 0.49
N GLU A 92 1.45 19.91 -0.46
CA GLU A 92 1.64 19.06 -1.65
C GLU A 92 2.22 17.68 -1.29
N GLN A 93 3.09 17.62 -0.30
CA GLN A 93 3.71 16.39 0.18
C GLN A 93 2.74 15.57 1.05
N ALA A 94 1.76 16.25 1.65
CA ALA A 94 0.61 15.68 2.33
C ALA A 94 -0.53 15.31 1.37
N ILE A 95 -0.30 15.22 0.06
CA ILE A 95 -1.25 14.56 -0.84
C ILE A 95 -1.06 13.05 -0.70
N ARG A 96 -2.17 12.29 -0.66
CA ARG A 96 -2.15 10.82 -0.58
C ARG A 96 -1.48 10.21 -1.82
N PHE A 97 -0.85 9.06 -1.67
CA PHE A 97 -0.12 8.41 -2.76
C PHE A 97 -1.02 8.13 -3.96
N THR A 98 -2.18 7.51 -3.74
CA THR A 98 -3.16 7.20 -4.80
C THR A 98 -3.80 8.44 -5.43
N ARG A 99 -3.62 9.63 -4.84
CA ARG A 99 -4.15 10.90 -5.37
C ARG A 99 -3.12 11.75 -6.09
N LYS A 100 -1.84 11.38 -6.02
CA LYS A 100 -0.77 12.08 -6.76
C LYS A 100 -0.84 11.79 -8.25
N ASN A 101 -1.30 10.59 -8.61
CA ASN A 101 -1.38 10.14 -9.99
C ASN A 101 -2.44 9.03 -10.10
N ASP A 102 -3.32 9.13 -11.10
CA ASP A 102 -4.31 8.11 -11.43
C ASP A 102 -3.68 6.76 -11.74
N PHE A 103 -2.46 6.75 -12.27
CA PHE A 103 -1.70 5.53 -12.49
C PHE A 103 -1.41 4.77 -11.18
N TYR A 104 -1.09 5.49 -10.10
CA TYR A 104 -0.86 4.87 -8.78
C TYR A 104 -2.14 4.28 -8.23
N ARG A 105 -3.27 4.96 -8.43
CA ARG A 105 -4.58 4.46 -8.03
C ARG A 105 -4.96 3.19 -8.79
N ALA A 106 -4.77 3.18 -10.11
CA ALA A 106 -5.03 2.02 -10.95
C ALA A 106 -4.14 0.84 -10.53
N ALA A 107 -2.85 1.08 -10.27
CA ALA A 107 -1.93 0.04 -9.79
C ALA A 107 -2.41 -0.57 -8.47
N VAL A 108 -2.85 0.24 -7.50
CA VAL A 108 -3.40 -0.24 -6.21
C VAL A 108 -4.69 -1.04 -6.41
N LEU A 109 -5.56 -0.64 -7.34
CA LEU A 109 -6.77 -1.41 -7.65
C LEU A 109 -6.45 -2.75 -8.32
N VAL A 110 -5.42 -2.80 -9.16
CA VAL A 110 -4.93 -4.06 -9.75
C VAL A 110 -4.41 -4.99 -8.66
N THR A 111 -3.59 -4.49 -7.73
CA THR A 111 -3.07 -5.32 -6.62
C THR A 111 -4.18 -5.79 -5.68
N TYR A 112 -5.19 -4.96 -5.42
CA TYR A 112 -6.40 -5.38 -4.69
C TYR A 112 -7.05 -6.60 -5.37
N ARG A 113 -7.33 -6.52 -6.67
CA ARG A 113 -8.03 -7.61 -7.38
C ARG A 113 -7.23 -8.89 -7.41
N TRP A 114 -5.92 -8.77 -7.61
CA TRP A 114 -5.02 -9.91 -7.59
C TRP A 114 -4.98 -10.58 -6.21
N LEU A 115 -4.87 -9.80 -5.13
CA LEU A 115 -4.86 -10.30 -3.75
C LEU A 115 -6.14 -11.07 -3.40
N PHE A 116 -7.30 -10.62 -3.89
CA PHE A 116 -8.60 -11.26 -3.65
C PHE A 116 -8.97 -12.29 -4.73
N GLY A 117 -8.00 -12.79 -5.48
CA GLY A 117 -8.16 -13.93 -6.39
C GLY A 117 -9.09 -13.70 -7.57
N ARG A 118 -9.31 -12.44 -7.98
CA ARG A 118 -10.10 -12.15 -9.18
C ARG A 118 -9.20 -12.07 -10.40
N SER A 119 -9.58 -12.80 -11.45
CA SER A 119 -9.01 -12.67 -12.79
C SER A 119 -9.01 -11.21 -13.25
N PHE A 120 -7.97 -10.84 -13.99
CA PHE A 120 -7.87 -9.50 -14.57
C PHE A 120 -8.98 -9.32 -15.62
N ASP A 121 -9.90 -8.40 -15.35
CA ASP A 121 -10.99 -8.03 -16.25
C ASP A 121 -11.02 -6.50 -16.33
N LEU A 122 -10.69 -5.97 -17.51
CA LEU A 122 -10.52 -4.54 -17.76
C LEU A 122 -11.84 -3.76 -17.55
N PRO A 123 -13.00 -4.18 -18.09
CA PRO A 123 -14.30 -3.56 -17.78
C PRO A 123 -14.56 -3.38 -16.28
N ILE A 124 -14.33 -4.42 -15.48
CA ILE A 124 -14.52 -4.33 -14.03
C ILE A 124 -13.50 -3.38 -13.41
N LEU A 125 -12.26 -3.33 -13.92
CA LEU A 125 -11.22 -2.45 -13.38
C LEU A 125 -11.59 -0.98 -13.61
N ILE A 126 -12.13 -0.67 -14.79
CA ILE A 126 -12.63 0.65 -15.15
C ILE A 126 -13.78 1.05 -14.22
N ALA A 127 -14.75 0.15 -14.01
CA ALA A 127 -15.85 0.39 -13.07
C ALA A 127 -15.34 0.65 -11.65
N ASP A 128 -14.37 -0.14 -11.17
CA ASP A 128 -13.73 0.02 -9.87
C ASP A 128 -13.02 1.37 -9.76
N PHE A 129 -12.34 1.79 -10.82
CA PHE A 129 -11.66 3.08 -10.90
C PHE A 129 -12.64 4.25 -10.83
N PHE A 130 -13.76 4.21 -11.56
CA PHE A 130 -14.80 5.23 -11.48
C PHE A 130 -15.50 5.24 -10.12
N LEU A 131 -15.81 4.07 -9.56
CA LEU A 131 -16.41 3.97 -8.22
C LEU A 131 -15.49 4.57 -7.16
N SER A 132 -14.18 4.35 -7.27
CA SER A 132 -13.23 4.94 -6.33
C SER A 132 -13.27 6.48 -6.39
N HIS A 133 -13.47 7.07 -7.57
CA HIS A 133 -13.66 8.52 -7.72
C HIS A 133 -15.01 9.01 -7.18
N GLY A 134 -16.10 8.30 -7.47
CA GLY A 134 -17.46 8.72 -7.13
C GLY A 134 -17.86 8.49 -5.67
N LEU A 135 -17.45 7.36 -5.08
CA LEU A 135 -17.84 6.97 -3.72
C LEU A 135 -16.85 7.37 -2.63
N GLY A 136 -15.62 7.76 -2.99
CA GLY A 136 -14.64 8.25 -2.02
C GLY A 136 -15.21 9.34 -1.09
N PRO A 137 -15.83 10.40 -1.62
CA PRO A 137 -16.45 11.44 -0.79
C PRO A 137 -17.58 10.93 0.12
N LEU A 138 -18.35 9.93 -0.31
CA LEU A 138 -19.47 9.34 0.45
C LEU A 138 -18.99 8.49 1.64
N ILE A 139 -17.84 7.84 1.51
CA ILE A 139 -17.22 7.02 2.57
C ILE A 139 -16.35 7.90 3.49
N GLY A 140 -16.48 9.23 3.38
CA GLY A 140 -15.77 10.19 4.23
C GLY A 140 -14.32 10.41 3.83
N GLU A 141 -13.91 10.02 2.62
CA GLU A 141 -12.65 10.49 2.08
C GLU A 141 -12.73 12.01 1.86
N ARG A 142 -11.78 12.75 2.46
CA ARG A 142 -11.77 14.21 2.32
C ARG A 142 -11.36 14.63 0.90
N PRO A 143 -11.78 15.80 0.40
CA PRO A 143 -11.31 16.31 -0.89
C PRO A 143 -9.80 16.62 -0.89
N ALA A 144 -9.20 16.64 -2.09
CA ALA A 144 -7.80 17.00 -2.27
C ALA A 144 -7.52 18.42 -1.72
N GLY A 145 -6.32 18.63 -1.14
CA GLY A 145 -5.94 19.92 -0.55
C GLY A 145 -6.41 20.16 0.89
N THR A 146 -7.17 19.24 1.49
CA THR A 146 -7.53 19.33 2.91
C THR A 146 -6.47 18.71 3.82
N LYS A 147 -6.41 19.16 5.09
CA LYS A 147 -5.48 18.60 6.09
C LYS A 147 -5.73 17.10 6.26
N GLN A 148 -4.70 16.30 5.99
CA GLN A 148 -4.73 14.84 6.19
C GLN A 148 -5.01 14.50 7.65
N ARG A 149 -5.82 13.45 7.87
CA ARG A 149 -6.00 12.86 9.20
C ARG A 149 -4.76 12.04 9.56
N ARG A 150 -4.62 11.68 10.85
CA ARG A 150 -3.50 10.84 11.32
C ARG A 150 -3.49 9.44 10.71
N SER A 151 -4.67 8.88 10.41
CA SER A 151 -4.84 7.63 9.68
C SER A 151 -6.19 7.66 8.98
N GLU A 152 -6.17 7.36 7.70
CA GLU A 152 -7.37 7.23 6.86
C GLU A 152 -7.84 5.78 6.85
N PHE A 153 -6.91 4.84 7.00
CA PHE A 153 -7.21 3.42 7.19
C PHE A 153 -8.10 3.19 8.42
N GLY A 154 -7.82 3.86 9.54
CA GLY A 154 -8.64 3.73 10.75
C GLY A 154 -10.09 4.17 10.55
N VAL A 155 -10.33 5.20 9.73
CA VAL A 155 -11.69 5.64 9.39
C VAL A 155 -12.36 4.62 8.47
N ALA A 156 -11.62 4.12 7.47
CA ALA A 156 -12.14 3.11 6.56
C ALA A 156 -12.47 1.79 7.28
N LEU A 157 -11.67 1.38 8.27
CA LEU A 157 -11.95 0.22 9.12
C LEU A 157 -13.26 0.34 9.89
N LEU A 158 -13.60 1.55 10.39
CA LEU A 158 -14.89 1.79 11.04
C LEU A 158 -16.05 1.60 10.06
N TRP A 159 -15.89 2.06 8.82
CA TRP A 159 -16.87 1.78 7.75
C TRP A 159 -16.98 0.30 7.43
N MET A 160 -15.86 -0.43 7.42
CA MET A 160 -15.85 -1.88 7.21
C MET A 160 -16.60 -2.61 8.33
N ALA A 161 -16.35 -2.23 9.59
CA ALA A 161 -17.07 -2.79 10.73
C ALA A 161 -18.58 -2.49 10.64
N GLY A 162 -18.93 -1.25 10.28
CA GLY A 162 -20.33 -0.85 10.05
C GLY A 162 -20.99 -1.62 8.92
N SER A 163 -20.29 -1.82 7.80
CA SER A 163 -20.76 -2.62 6.66
C SER A 163 -20.97 -4.09 7.05
N GLY A 164 -20.05 -4.67 7.80
CA GLY A 164 -20.16 -6.04 8.30
C GLY A 164 -21.36 -6.24 9.23
N MET A 165 -21.64 -5.27 10.11
CA MET A 165 -22.87 -5.30 10.92
C MET A 165 -24.11 -5.17 10.04
N LEU A 166 -24.10 -4.25 9.07
CA LEU A 166 -25.24 -4.07 8.16
C LEU A 166 -25.52 -5.35 7.36
N MET A 167 -24.51 -6.09 6.92
CA MET A 167 -24.69 -7.38 6.25
C MET A 167 -25.38 -8.43 7.11
N GLN A 168 -25.16 -8.42 8.43
CA GLN A 168 -25.80 -9.37 9.34
C GLN A 168 -27.28 -9.05 9.59
N TYR A 169 -27.67 -7.79 9.51
CA TYR A 169 -29.02 -7.32 9.84
C TYR A 169 -29.83 -6.85 8.62
N ALA A 170 -29.24 -6.82 7.42
CA ALA A 170 -29.91 -6.37 6.22
C ALA A 170 -31.00 -7.36 5.77
N PRO A 171 -32.20 -6.87 5.42
CA PRO A 171 -33.23 -7.68 4.80
C PRO A 171 -32.73 -8.30 3.48
N SER A 172 -33.16 -9.54 3.18
CA SER A 172 -32.76 -10.27 1.97
C SER A 172 -33.05 -9.49 0.68
N ALA A 173 -34.10 -8.66 0.66
CA ALA A 173 -34.44 -7.78 -0.46
C ALA A 173 -33.35 -6.74 -0.81
N LEU A 174 -32.50 -6.37 0.16
CA LEU A 174 -31.41 -5.41 -0.03
C LEU A 174 -30.04 -6.08 -0.17
N SER A 175 -29.97 -7.41 -0.05
CA SER A 175 -28.72 -8.19 -0.02
C SER A 175 -27.79 -7.89 -1.20
N TYR A 176 -28.34 -7.74 -2.41
CA TYR A 176 -27.55 -7.40 -3.61
C TYR A 176 -26.85 -6.04 -3.48
N TRP A 177 -27.59 -4.99 -3.11
CA TRP A 177 -27.06 -3.64 -2.96
C TRP A 177 -26.10 -3.52 -1.77
N VAL A 178 -26.41 -4.21 -0.66
CA VAL A 178 -25.52 -4.28 0.50
C VAL A 178 -24.22 -4.99 0.15
N THR A 179 -24.26 -6.06 -0.65
CA THR A 179 -23.06 -6.76 -1.12
C THR A 179 -22.20 -5.86 -2.03
N ILE A 180 -22.82 -5.06 -2.89
CA ILE A 180 -22.10 -4.08 -3.71
C ILE A 180 -21.45 -3.03 -2.81
N ALA A 181 -22.19 -2.45 -1.86
CA ALA A 181 -21.67 -1.45 -0.93
C ALA A 181 -20.53 -2.02 -0.06
N ASP A 182 -20.64 -3.26 0.39
CA ASP A 182 -19.59 -3.92 1.17
C ASP A 182 -18.30 -4.04 0.35
N ARG A 183 -18.40 -4.49 -0.90
CA ARG A 183 -17.25 -4.57 -1.82
C ARG A 183 -16.59 -3.21 -2.05
N THR A 184 -17.35 -2.12 -2.09
CA THR A 184 -16.78 -0.77 -2.29
C THR A 184 -16.10 -0.27 -1.03
N VAL A 185 -16.66 -0.57 0.15
CA VAL A 185 -16.02 -0.28 1.44
C VAL A 185 -14.71 -1.04 1.57
N TRP A 186 -14.67 -2.34 1.27
CA TRP A 186 -13.42 -3.13 1.29
C TRP A 186 -12.32 -2.56 0.38
N ARG A 187 -12.69 -2.04 -0.79
CA ARG A 187 -11.74 -1.38 -1.69
C ARG A 187 -11.22 -0.06 -1.12
N ALA A 188 -12.11 0.76 -0.58
CA ALA A 188 -11.72 2.01 0.07
C ALA A 188 -10.78 1.76 1.26
N VAL A 189 -11.05 0.72 2.05
CA VAL A 189 -10.17 0.25 3.14
C VAL A 189 -8.79 -0.12 2.62
N TYR A 190 -8.71 -0.90 1.54
CA TYR A 190 -7.44 -1.30 0.96
C TYR A 190 -6.65 -0.11 0.41
N ILE A 191 -7.30 0.80 -0.32
CA ILE A 191 -6.65 2.03 -0.82
C ILE A 191 -6.11 2.87 0.34
N ALA A 192 -6.92 3.06 1.38
CA ALA A 192 -6.52 3.82 2.57
C ALA A 192 -5.37 3.15 3.34
N LEU A 193 -5.36 1.81 3.41
CA LEU A 193 -4.26 1.04 3.99
C LEU A 193 -2.95 1.30 3.24
N VAL A 194 -2.98 1.19 1.90
CA VAL A 194 -1.79 1.41 1.07
C VAL A 194 -1.30 2.87 1.19
N ASP A 195 -2.21 3.84 1.18
CA ASP A 195 -1.87 5.25 1.37
C ASP A 195 -1.22 5.52 2.72
N ASP A 196 -1.74 4.95 3.82
CA ASP A 196 -1.18 5.10 5.16
C ASP A 196 0.20 4.40 5.27
N VAL A 197 0.36 3.19 4.71
CA VAL A 197 1.64 2.46 4.67
C VAL A 197 2.70 3.26 3.90
N VAL A 198 2.38 3.71 2.69
CA VAL A 198 3.29 4.53 1.86
C VAL A 198 3.57 5.87 2.55
N GLY A 199 2.57 6.47 3.21
CA GLY A 199 2.73 7.69 4.01
C GLY A 199 3.77 7.51 5.12
N VAL A 200 3.63 6.46 5.92
CA VAL A 200 4.56 6.13 7.02
C VAL A 200 5.97 5.84 6.50
N LEU A 201 6.10 5.06 5.42
CA LEU A 201 7.41 4.66 4.87
C LEU A 201 8.12 5.78 4.11
N SER A 202 7.38 6.67 3.44
CA SER A 202 7.95 7.77 2.66
C SER A 202 8.40 8.95 3.53
N ARG A 203 7.75 9.17 4.68
CA ARG A 203 8.08 10.22 5.64
C ARG A 203 7.98 9.73 7.09
N PRO A 204 8.86 8.83 7.51
CA PRO A 204 8.83 8.33 8.87
C PRO A 204 9.13 9.42 9.89
N ASN A 205 8.39 9.39 10.99
CA ASN A 205 8.69 10.20 12.17
C ASN A 205 9.70 9.49 13.06
N VAL A 206 10.98 9.59 12.71
CA VAL A 206 12.08 8.97 13.47
C VAL A 206 12.45 9.72 14.76
N LYS A 207 11.89 10.92 14.99
CA LYS A 207 12.17 11.74 16.18
C LYS A 207 11.50 11.19 17.44
N THR A 208 10.34 10.54 17.28
CA THR A 208 9.54 10.05 18.42
C THR A 208 9.62 8.54 18.55
N TRP A 209 9.59 8.02 19.79
CA TRP A 209 9.54 6.58 20.04
C TRP A 209 8.35 5.91 19.35
N LYS A 210 7.17 6.55 19.46
CA LYS A 210 5.94 6.07 18.80
C LYS A 210 6.14 5.94 17.29
N GLY A 211 6.73 6.94 16.63
CA GLY A 211 6.99 6.89 15.20
C GLY A 211 7.99 5.83 14.78
N LYS A 212 9.03 5.57 15.59
CA LYS A 212 9.98 4.46 15.35
C LYS A 212 9.28 3.10 15.42
N VAL A 213 8.47 2.87 16.47
CA VAL A 213 7.71 1.63 16.63
C VAL A 213 6.73 1.44 15.47
N THR A 214 5.98 2.48 15.10
CA THR A 214 5.06 2.43 13.96
C THR A 214 5.81 2.09 12.68
N LEU A 215 6.96 2.71 12.40
CA LEU A 215 7.75 2.44 11.22
C LEU A 215 8.23 0.98 11.16
N VAL A 216 8.82 0.47 12.24
CA VAL A 216 9.29 -0.93 12.29
C VAL A 216 8.13 -1.89 12.08
N LEU A 217 6.99 -1.65 12.72
CA LEU A 217 5.79 -2.48 12.56
C LEU A 217 5.27 -2.44 11.12
N THR A 218 5.18 -1.25 10.51
CA THR A 218 4.77 -1.08 9.12
C THR A 218 5.74 -1.80 8.17
N GLN A 219 7.06 -1.69 8.38
CA GLN A 219 8.06 -2.44 7.61
C GLN A 219 7.90 -3.95 7.79
N ALA A 220 7.71 -4.43 9.01
CA ALA A 220 7.51 -5.86 9.29
C ALA A 220 6.27 -6.41 8.58
N LEU A 221 5.14 -5.71 8.67
CA LEU A 221 3.92 -6.09 7.98
C LEU A 221 4.10 -6.06 6.46
N THR A 222 4.78 -5.05 5.92
CA THR A 222 5.02 -4.94 4.47
C THR A 222 5.91 -6.07 3.96
N ILE A 223 7.04 -6.34 4.64
CA ILE A 223 7.96 -7.44 4.27
C ILE A 223 7.24 -8.78 4.33
N THR A 224 6.51 -9.03 5.42
CA THR A 224 5.77 -10.27 5.63
C THR A 224 4.70 -10.48 4.56
N PHE A 225 3.92 -9.44 4.29
CA PHE A 225 2.83 -9.47 3.32
C PHE A 225 3.36 -9.74 1.90
N ILE A 226 4.39 -9.02 1.46
CA ILE A 226 4.98 -9.22 0.14
C ILE A 226 5.61 -10.61 0.03
N SER A 227 6.32 -11.06 1.05
CA SER A 227 6.91 -12.40 1.09
C SER A 227 5.83 -13.48 0.96
N TRP A 228 4.73 -13.34 1.70
CA TRP A 228 3.59 -14.26 1.63
C TRP A 228 2.94 -14.25 0.24
N MET A 229 2.71 -13.08 -0.36
CA MET A 229 2.13 -12.99 -1.70
C MET A 229 3.01 -13.67 -2.75
N LEU A 230 4.32 -13.42 -2.73
CA LEU A 230 5.27 -14.03 -3.67
C LEU A 230 5.35 -15.55 -3.49
N LEU A 231 5.30 -16.03 -2.25
CA LEU A 231 5.24 -17.47 -1.97
C LEU A 231 3.96 -18.11 -2.47
N SER A 232 2.80 -17.49 -2.20
CA SER A 232 1.53 -18.01 -2.71
C SER A 232 1.57 -18.08 -4.22
N TRP A 233 2.06 -17.02 -4.87
CA TRP A 233 2.19 -16.98 -6.32
C TRP A 233 3.16 -18.04 -6.85
N MET A 234 4.34 -18.19 -6.25
CA MET A 234 5.31 -19.21 -6.64
C MET A 234 4.76 -20.62 -6.44
N ARG A 235 4.04 -20.86 -5.34
CA ARG A 235 3.34 -22.14 -5.11
C ARG A 235 2.30 -22.39 -6.20
N ASP A 236 1.46 -21.40 -6.49
CA ASP A 236 0.37 -21.55 -7.46
C ASP A 236 0.94 -21.77 -8.88
N ALA A 237 2.02 -21.07 -9.24
CA ALA A 237 2.74 -21.26 -10.51
C ALA A 237 3.43 -22.63 -10.61
N LEU A 238 4.03 -23.13 -9.51
CA LEU A 238 4.62 -24.47 -9.45
C LEU A 238 3.55 -25.56 -9.55
N LEU A 239 2.38 -25.36 -8.94
CA LEU A 239 1.25 -26.29 -9.05
C LEU A 239 0.70 -26.34 -10.48
N GLU A 240 0.59 -25.19 -11.15
CA GLU A 240 0.17 -25.11 -12.56
C GLU A 240 1.16 -25.85 -13.47
N LEU A 241 2.47 -25.67 -13.28
CA LEU A 241 3.51 -26.41 -14.01
C LEU A 241 3.46 -27.92 -13.74
N ALA A 242 3.26 -28.34 -12.50
CA ALA A 242 3.19 -29.76 -12.14
C ALA A 242 1.96 -30.45 -12.75
N VAL A 243 0.81 -29.76 -12.77
CA VAL A 243 -0.42 -30.24 -13.43
C VAL A 243 -0.20 -30.35 -14.94
N ASP A 244 0.48 -29.40 -15.56
CA ASP A 244 0.81 -29.46 -16.99
C ASP A 244 1.76 -30.63 -17.32
N ASP A 245 2.72 -30.94 -16.46
CA ASP A 245 3.63 -32.06 -16.63
C ASP A 245 2.92 -33.42 -16.46
N GLU A 246 2.01 -33.55 -15.49
CA GLU A 246 1.16 -34.73 -15.34
C GLU A 246 0.21 -34.90 -16.55
N LEU A 247 -0.37 -33.80 -17.04
CA LEU A 247 -1.22 -33.80 -18.23
C LEU A 247 -0.42 -34.23 -19.47
N LYS A 248 0.79 -33.70 -19.68
CA LYS A 248 1.68 -34.11 -20.78
C LYS A 248 2.09 -35.57 -20.66
N ALA A 249 2.41 -36.05 -19.47
CA ALA A 249 2.76 -37.44 -19.24
C ALA A 249 1.59 -38.39 -19.54
N SER A 250 0.36 -38.00 -19.19
CA SER A 250 -0.84 -38.79 -19.50
C SER A 250 -1.22 -38.79 -20.99
N LEU A 251 -1.00 -37.68 -21.69
CA LEU A 251 -1.19 -37.63 -23.15
C LEU A 251 -0.14 -38.44 -23.90
N ALA A 252 1.11 -38.42 -23.44
CA ALA A 252 2.19 -39.22 -24.02
C ALA A 252 1.94 -40.73 -23.83
N SER A 253 1.42 -41.16 -22.67
CA SER A 253 1.10 -42.57 -22.45
C SER A 253 -0.10 -43.05 -23.29
N MET A 254 -1.10 -42.19 -23.54
CA MET A 254 -2.20 -42.51 -24.46
C MET A 254 -1.74 -42.64 -25.91
N GLY A 255 -0.84 -41.75 -26.38
CA GLY A 255 -0.29 -41.84 -27.75
C GLY A 255 0.48 -43.14 -28.00
N ILE A 256 1.32 -43.54 -27.04
CA ILE A 256 2.08 -44.81 -27.12
C ILE A 256 1.13 -46.03 -27.15
N GLN A 257 0.03 -45.97 -26.41
CA GLN A 257 -0.95 -47.06 -26.40
C GLN A 257 -1.72 -47.17 -27.73
N GLN A 258 -2.01 -46.03 -28.37
CA GLN A 258 -2.67 -45.98 -29.66
C GLN A 258 -1.77 -46.51 -30.80
N ASP A 259 -0.49 -46.10 -30.82
CA ASP A 259 0.49 -46.60 -31.80
C ASP A 259 0.71 -48.12 -31.63
N SER A 260 0.73 -48.62 -30.38
CA SER A 260 0.86 -50.06 -30.12
C SER A 260 -0.35 -50.89 -30.57
N MET A 261 -1.54 -50.28 -30.65
CA MET A 261 -2.74 -50.94 -31.16
C MET A 261 -2.79 -50.97 -32.69
N GLU A 262 -2.25 -49.94 -33.37
CA GLU A 262 -2.10 -49.95 -34.83
C GLU A 262 -1.05 -50.97 -35.28
N GLU A 263 0.09 -51.07 -34.58
CA GLU A 263 1.17 -52.01 -34.92
C GLU A 263 0.77 -53.49 -34.69
N GLN A 264 -0.19 -53.75 -33.79
CA GLN A 264 -0.74 -55.09 -33.55
C GLN A 264 -1.89 -55.47 -34.49
N GLY A 265 -2.47 -54.50 -35.20
CA GLY A 265 -3.51 -54.71 -36.20
C GLY A 265 -2.99 -55.25 -37.54
N ASP A 266 -1.68 -55.18 -37.78
CA ASP A 266 -1.02 -55.59 -39.04
C ASP A 266 -0.40 -57.00 -39.01
N ILE A 267 -0.64 -57.82 -37.97
CA ILE A 267 0.03 -59.13 -37.77
C ILE A 267 -0.85 -60.36 -38.03
N GLU A 268 -2.15 -60.24 -38.36
CA GLU A 268 -3.00 -61.42 -38.66
C GLU A 268 -3.55 -61.41 -40.09
N ASP A 269 -2.76 -61.84 -41.08
CA ASP A 269 -3.24 -62.65 -42.23
C ASP A 269 -2.08 -63.29 -43.02
N ASP A 270 -1.45 -64.35 -42.48
CA ASP A 270 -0.48 -65.17 -43.25
C ASP A 270 -0.71 -66.68 -42.99
N GLY A 271 -1.99 -67.06 -42.88
CA GLY A 271 -2.46 -68.37 -42.42
C GLY A 271 -2.47 -69.50 -43.45
N ASP A 272 -2.02 -69.32 -44.70
CA ASP A 272 -2.32 -70.26 -45.80
C ASP A 272 -1.09 -70.78 -46.58
N ARG A 273 0.07 -71.01 -45.93
CA ARG A 273 1.32 -71.38 -46.67
C ARG A 273 1.91 -72.78 -46.51
N TYR A 274 1.21 -73.74 -45.91
CA TYR A 274 1.72 -75.13 -45.84
C TYR A 274 0.66 -76.18 -46.18
N LEU A 275 0.31 -76.30 -47.46
CA LEU A 275 -0.27 -77.51 -48.04
C LEU A 275 0.29 -77.74 -49.45
N VAL A 276 1.50 -78.33 -49.54
CA VAL A 276 1.92 -79.25 -50.63
C VAL A 276 2.91 -80.26 -50.05
#